data_AF-A0A2P7V2P7-F1
#
_entry.id   AF-A0A2P7V2P7-F1
#
_cell.length_a   1.000
_cell.length_b   1.000
_cell.length_c   1.000
_cell.angle_alpha   90.00
_cell.angle_beta   90.00
_cell.angle_gamma   90.00
#
_symmetry.space_group_name_H-M   'P 1'
#
loop_
_entity.id
_entity.type
_entity.pdbx_description
1 polymer ?
#
loop_
_entity_poly.entity_id
_entity_poly.type
_entity_poly.pdbx_seq_one_letter_code
_entity_poly.pdbx_strand_id
1 'polypeptide(L)'
;MREVKDYESDWEEFWKEICINPDGSINLDQIKRELSDYRMVMKTASEVYCHITGNAISKVNTRVSAIISEADAHYESIHEKAFLENHVSLYRLSEEMFGFEISERSHDLIAETIPYTLIHEGVPLKKIVQIAKDFYDAHEWAQDDIPQCFTTGLHNEGLI
;
A
#
# COMPACT_ATOMS: atom_id res chain seq x y z
N MET A 1 25.27 2.67 -22.09
CA MET A 1 25.47 4.09 -22.47
C MET A 1 24.47 4.92 -21.68
N ARG A 2 24.89 6.03 -21.06
CA ARG A 2 23.95 7.02 -20.51
C ARG A 2 23.51 7.89 -21.70
N GLU A 3 22.24 7.87 -22.08
CA GLU A 3 21.69 8.97 -22.86
C GLU A 3 21.70 10.21 -21.97
N VAL A 4 22.62 11.11 -22.25
CA VAL A 4 22.50 12.49 -21.81
C VAL A 4 21.39 13.05 -22.70
N LYS A 5 20.21 13.32 -22.14
CA LYS A 5 19.25 14.19 -22.84
C LYS A 5 19.99 15.49 -23.14
N ASP A 6 20.16 15.77 -24.42
CA ASP A 6 20.84 16.95 -24.86
C ASP A 6 19.91 18.12 -24.54
N TYR A 7 20.32 19.02 -23.66
CA TYR A 7 19.50 20.17 -23.30
C TYR A 7 19.19 21.03 -24.54
N GLU A 8 20.00 20.92 -25.59
CA GLU A 8 19.74 21.53 -26.91
C GLU A 8 18.58 20.84 -27.65
N SER A 9 18.43 19.52 -27.56
CA SER A 9 17.28 18.83 -28.17
C SER A 9 15.99 19.17 -27.44
N ASP A 10 16.01 19.16 -26.10
CA ASP A 10 14.85 19.58 -25.30
C ASP A 10 14.50 21.06 -25.57
N TRP A 11 15.51 21.90 -25.83
CA TRP A 11 15.29 23.29 -26.23
C TRP A 11 14.60 23.39 -27.58
N GLU A 12 15.16 22.79 -28.63
CA GLU A 12 14.65 22.90 -30.00
C GLU A 12 13.30 22.21 -30.19
N GLU A 13 13.07 21.05 -29.54
CA GLU A 13 11.86 20.24 -29.74
C GLU A 13 10.67 20.67 -28.87
N PHE A 14 10.92 21.32 -27.73
CA PHE A 14 9.85 21.63 -26.76
C PHE A 14 9.85 23.09 -26.32
N TRP A 15 10.98 23.59 -25.81
CA TRP A 15 10.98 24.92 -25.16
C TRP A 15 10.92 26.09 -26.14
N LYS A 16 11.55 25.97 -27.31
CA LYS A 16 11.74 27.10 -28.23
C LYS A 16 10.41 27.69 -28.71
N GLU A 17 9.46 26.85 -29.10
CA GLU A 17 8.13 27.32 -29.55
C GLU A 17 7.32 27.98 -28.42
N ILE A 18 7.57 27.59 -27.17
CA ILE A 18 6.92 28.16 -25.98
C ILE A 18 7.58 29.48 -25.57
N CYS A 19 8.91 29.54 -25.64
CA CYS A 19 9.72 30.63 -25.08
C CYS A 19 9.99 31.77 -26.06
N ILE A 20 9.70 31.62 -27.36
CA ILE A 20 10.03 32.59 -28.41
C ILE A 20 8.76 33.11 -29.09
N ASN A 21 8.69 34.42 -29.30
CA ASN A 21 7.60 35.08 -30.03
C ASN A 21 7.74 34.85 -31.56
N PRO A 22 6.67 35.08 -32.35
CA PRO A 22 6.74 34.97 -33.82
C PRO A 22 7.80 35.86 -34.49
N ASP A 23 8.22 36.95 -33.84
CA ASP A 23 9.26 37.87 -34.32
C ASP A 23 10.69 37.43 -33.96
N GLY A 24 10.84 36.29 -33.28
CA GLY A 24 12.13 35.75 -32.84
C GLY A 24 12.64 36.31 -31.50
N SER A 25 11.89 37.21 -30.85
CA SER A 25 12.24 37.72 -29.51
C SER A 25 11.84 36.75 -28.40
N ILE A 26 12.47 36.89 -27.22
CA ILE A 26 12.13 36.07 -26.04
C ILE A 26 10.78 36.48 -25.46
N ASN A 27 9.89 35.51 -25.25
CA ASN A 27 8.63 35.66 -24.53
C ASN A 27 8.84 35.50 -23.02
N LEU A 28 9.28 36.57 -22.36
CA LEU A 28 9.60 36.54 -20.93
C LEU A 28 8.38 36.28 -20.02
N ASP A 29 7.17 36.68 -20.41
CA ASP A 29 5.97 36.40 -19.62
C ASP A 29 5.67 34.90 -19.61
N GLN A 30 5.72 34.25 -20.78
CA GLN A 30 5.51 32.82 -20.89
C GLN A 30 6.56 32.05 -20.08
N ILE A 31 7.83 32.40 -20.21
CA ILE A 31 8.91 31.77 -19.44
C ILE A 31 8.65 31.82 -17.93
N LYS A 32 8.16 32.95 -17.40
CA LYS A 32 7.84 33.08 -15.97
C LYS A 32 6.71 32.14 -15.55
N ARG A 33 5.71 31.94 -16.41
CA ARG A 33 4.60 31.00 -16.17
C ARG A 33 5.11 29.57 -16.14
N GLU A 34 5.86 29.17 -17.15
CA GLU A 34 6.44 27.83 -17.25
C GLU A 34 7.38 27.51 -16.08
N LEU A 35 8.24 28.46 -15.68
CA LEU A 35 9.11 28.28 -14.52
C LEU A 35 8.32 28.18 -13.20
N SER A 36 7.20 28.89 -13.09
CA SER A 36 6.30 28.79 -11.95
C SER A 36 5.65 27.41 -11.88
N ASP A 37 5.16 26.90 -13.01
CA ASP A 37 4.53 25.59 -13.12
C ASP A 37 5.55 24.48 -12.87
N TYR A 38 6.74 24.59 -13.46
CA TYR A 38 7.84 23.66 -13.23
C TYR A 38 8.25 23.63 -11.74
N ARG A 39 8.33 24.79 -11.07
CA ARG A 39 8.57 24.85 -9.63
C ARG A 39 7.50 24.09 -8.83
N MET A 40 6.23 24.22 -9.23
CA MET A 40 5.13 23.51 -8.57
C MET A 40 5.28 22.00 -8.77
N VAL A 41 5.51 21.54 -10.00
CA VAL A 41 5.74 20.13 -10.32
C VAL A 41 6.90 19.56 -9.52
N MET A 42 8.02 20.26 -9.44
CA MET A 42 9.20 19.83 -8.69
C MET A 42 8.91 19.71 -7.19
N LYS A 43 8.16 20.66 -6.63
CA LYS A 43 7.74 20.60 -5.22
C LYS A 43 6.83 19.40 -4.97
N THR A 44 5.78 19.24 -5.77
CA THR A 44 4.80 18.17 -5.59
C THR A 44 5.43 16.79 -5.84
N ALA A 45 6.25 16.63 -6.87
CA ALA A 45 6.97 15.40 -7.12
C ALA A 45 7.91 15.03 -5.97
N SER A 46 8.56 16.02 -5.35
CA SER A 46 9.40 15.81 -4.17
C SER A 46 8.60 15.29 -2.98
N GLU A 47 7.44 15.89 -2.72
CA GLU A 47 6.52 15.48 -1.65
C GLU A 47 5.97 14.07 -1.90
N VAL A 48 5.59 13.74 -3.14
CA VAL A 48 5.12 12.42 -3.53
C VAL A 48 6.21 11.37 -3.36
N TYR A 49 7.41 11.60 -3.88
CA TYR A 49 8.53 10.66 -3.72
C TYR A 49 8.80 10.41 -2.23
N CYS A 50 8.81 11.47 -1.44
CA CYS A 50 9.04 11.38 0.01
C CYS A 50 7.97 10.49 0.65
N HIS A 51 6.69 10.71 0.32
CA HIS A 51 5.59 9.95 0.87
C HIS A 51 5.63 8.46 0.49
N ILE A 52 5.75 8.15 -0.80
CA ILE A 52 5.64 6.76 -1.28
C ILE A 52 6.83 5.89 -0.87
N THR A 53 8.00 6.51 -0.66
CA THR A 53 9.24 5.81 -0.25
C THR A 53 9.45 5.79 1.27
N GLY A 54 8.43 6.12 2.07
CA GLY A 54 8.56 6.12 3.53
C GLY A 54 9.57 7.13 4.07
N ASN A 55 9.71 8.27 3.38
CA ASN A 55 10.66 9.37 3.60
C ASN A 55 12.12 9.07 3.17
N ALA A 56 12.37 8.01 2.40
CA ALA A 56 13.73 7.68 1.94
C ALA A 56 14.23 8.61 0.81
N ILE A 57 13.37 8.99 -0.14
CA ILE A 57 13.74 9.78 -1.31
C ILE A 57 12.82 10.99 -1.46
N SER A 58 13.38 12.20 -1.47
CA SER A 58 12.66 13.43 -1.84
C SER A 58 13.22 14.10 -3.11
N LYS A 59 14.35 13.62 -3.63
CA LYS A 59 15.05 14.26 -4.73
C LYS A 59 14.44 13.85 -6.07
N VAL A 60 13.84 14.79 -6.77
CA VAL A 60 13.06 14.57 -8.01
C VAL A 60 13.87 14.09 -9.21
N ASN A 61 15.18 14.33 -9.24
CA ASN A 61 16.06 13.80 -10.29
C ASN A 61 16.70 12.44 -9.93
N THR A 62 16.18 11.78 -8.91
CA THR A 62 16.56 10.39 -8.60
C THR A 62 16.11 9.47 -9.73
N ARG A 63 16.86 8.40 -9.97
CA ARG A 63 16.49 7.40 -10.98
C ARG A 63 15.15 6.78 -10.63
N VAL A 64 14.27 6.69 -11.62
CA VAL A 64 12.93 6.07 -11.47
C VAL A 64 13.02 4.68 -10.85
N SER A 65 13.97 3.85 -11.29
CA SER A 65 14.16 2.50 -10.74
C SER A 65 14.48 2.48 -9.24
N ALA A 66 15.21 3.48 -8.73
CA ALA A 66 15.51 3.58 -7.30
C ALA A 66 14.28 4.04 -6.51
N ILE A 67 13.49 4.97 -7.07
CA ILE A 67 12.22 5.41 -6.46
C ILE A 67 11.24 4.24 -6.35
N ILE A 68 11.09 3.46 -7.42
CA ILE A 68 10.22 2.28 -7.44
C ILE A 68 10.68 1.27 -6.40
N SER A 69 11.97 0.92 -6.37
CA SER A 69 12.51 -0.05 -5.42
C SER A 69 12.28 0.35 -3.96
N GLU A 70 12.46 1.63 -3.61
CA GLU A 70 12.22 2.10 -2.24
C GLU A 70 10.72 2.19 -1.91
N ALA A 71 9.88 2.51 -2.91
CA ALA A 71 8.43 2.50 -2.73
C ALA A 71 7.92 1.08 -2.47
N ASP A 72 8.36 0.10 -3.26
CA ASP A 72 8.00 -1.31 -3.09
C ASP A 72 8.43 -1.82 -1.70
N ALA A 73 9.67 -1.54 -1.29
CA ALA A 73 10.17 -1.89 0.05
C ALA A 73 9.36 -1.23 1.18
N HIS A 74 8.96 0.04 1.00
CA HIS A 74 8.12 0.73 1.96
C HIS A 74 6.75 0.06 2.09
N TYR A 75 6.09 -0.26 0.96
CA TYR A 75 4.80 -0.96 0.97
C TYR A 75 4.91 -2.36 1.56
N GLU A 76 5.94 -3.14 1.22
CA GLU A 76 6.22 -4.43 1.84
C GLU A 76 6.34 -4.31 3.37
N SER A 77 7.06 -3.31 3.87
CA SER A 77 7.19 -3.08 5.31
C SER A 77 5.87 -2.72 6.00
N ILE A 78 4.98 -2.00 5.31
CA ILE A 78 3.64 -1.68 5.82
C ILE A 78 2.79 -2.96 5.87
N HIS A 79 2.83 -3.77 4.81
CA HIS A 79 2.11 -5.03 4.76
C HIS A 79 2.60 -6.01 5.83
N GLU A 80 3.90 -6.13 6.03
CA GLU A 80 4.49 -6.99 7.07
C GLU A 80 4.10 -6.52 8.47
N LYS A 81 4.15 -5.22 8.75
CA LYS A 81 3.71 -4.68 10.05
C LYS A 81 2.22 -4.92 10.29
N ALA A 82 1.38 -4.67 9.29
CA ALA A 82 -0.05 -4.94 9.39
C ALA A 82 -0.33 -6.44 9.59
N PHE A 83 0.42 -7.31 8.91
CA PHE A 83 0.36 -8.75 9.11
C PHE A 83 0.74 -9.13 10.55
N LEU A 84 1.87 -8.65 11.06
CA LEU A 84 2.33 -8.91 12.44
C LEU A 84 1.35 -8.37 13.49
N GLU A 85 0.82 -7.16 13.31
CA GLU A 85 -0.19 -6.57 14.21
C GLU A 85 -1.47 -7.41 14.22
N ASN A 86 -1.92 -7.90 13.06
CA ASN A 86 -3.06 -8.80 12.94
C ASN A 86 -2.76 -10.18 13.54
N HIS A 87 -1.53 -10.69 13.36
CA HIS A 87 -1.07 -11.97 13.88
C HIS A 87 -1.10 -11.99 15.42
N VAL A 88 -0.53 -10.95 16.05
CA VAL A 88 -0.57 -10.77 17.51
C VAL A 88 -2.02 -10.55 18.00
N SER A 89 -2.81 -9.80 17.24
CA SER A 89 -4.21 -9.54 17.60
C SER A 89 -5.08 -10.79 17.52
N LEU A 90 -4.81 -11.72 16.58
CA LEU A 90 -5.56 -12.96 16.44
C LEU A 90 -5.34 -13.90 17.61
N TYR A 91 -4.09 -14.08 18.08
CA TYR A 91 -3.82 -14.87 19.29
C TYR A 91 -4.59 -14.32 20.49
N ARG A 92 -4.43 -13.03 20.76
CA ARG A 92 -5.07 -12.39 21.92
C ARG A 92 -6.60 -12.47 21.85
N LEU A 93 -7.19 -12.17 20.69
CA LEU A 93 -8.64 -12.23 20.51
C LEU A 93 -9.16 -13.66 20.62
N SER A 94 -8.42 -14.64 20.09
CA SER A 94 -8.82 -16.04 20.19
C SER A 94 -8.76 -16.52 21.64
N GLU A 95 -7.72 -16.17 22.39
CA GLU A 95 -7.63 -16.48 23.83
C GLU A 95 -8.76 -15.81 24.62
N GLU A 96 -9.03 -14.52 24.38
CA GLU A 96 -10.11 -13.78 25.05
C GLU A 96 -11.50 -14.38 24.78
N MET A 97 -11.74 -14.89 23.57
CA MET A 97 -13.06 -15.33 23.14
C MET A 97 -13.29 -16.82 23.34
N PHE A 98 -12.33 -17.66 23.00
CA PHE A 98 -12.42 -19.11 23.16
C PHE A 98 -11.99 -19.58 24.57
N GLY A 99 -11.23 -18.77 25.30
CA GLY A 99 -10.72 -19.11 26.63
C GLY A 99 -9.47 -20.00 26.60
N PHE A 100 -8.83 -20.15 25.44
CA PHE A 100 -7.58 -20.88 25.27
C PHE A 100 -6.76 -20.30 24.12
N GLU A 101 -5.44 -20.48 24.20
CA GLU A 101 -4.51 -20.12 23.13
C GLU A 101 -4.63 -21.14 21.98
N ILE A 102 -4.84 -20.63 20.76
CA ILE A 102 -4.83 -21.47 19.56
C ILE A 102 -3.40 -21.91 19.23
N SER A 103 -3.23 -23.10 18.65
CA SER A 103 -1.90 -23.55 18.23
C SER A 103 -1.32 -22.69 17.10
N GLU A 104 0.01 -22.61 17.00
CA GLU A 104 0.71 -21.90 15.91
C GLU A 104 0.25 -22.38 14.52
N ARG A 105 0.11 -23.70 14.35
CA ARG A 105 -0.42 -24.27 13.11
C ARG A 105 -1.85 -23.81 12.81
N SER A 106 -2.72 -23.77 13.82
CA SER A 106 -4.10 -23.29 13.64
C SER A 106 -4.11 -21.82 13.29
N HIS A 107 -3.24 -21.03 13.94
CA HIS A 107 -3.06 -19.62 13.66
C HIS A 107 -2.66 -19.38 12.21
N ASP A 108 -1.61 -20.04 11.71
CA ASP A 108 -1.13 -19.87 10.34
C ASP A 108 -2.25 -20.15 9.31
N LEU A 109 -2.99 -21.25 9.48
CA LEU A 109 -4.11 -21.61 8.60
C LEU A 109 -5.23 -20.57 8.60
N ILE A 110 -5.53 -20.00 9.77
CA ILE A 110 -6.51 -18.93 9.92
C ILE A 110 -5.98 -17.64 9.28
N ALA A 111 -4.71 -17.31 9.48
CA ALA A 111 -4.03 -16.15 8.95
C ALA A 111 -3.84 -16.19 7.42
N GLU A 112 -3.90 -17.36 6.78
CA GLU A 112 -3.99 -17.49 5.33
C GLU A 112 -5.41 -17.21 4.80
N THR A 113 -6.43 -17.47 5.61
CA THR A 113 -7.86 -17.40 5.19
C THR A 113 -8.45 -15.99 5.40
N ILE A 114 -8.13 -15.37 6.53
CA ILE A 114 -8.70 -14.09 6.97
C ILE A 114 -8.25 -12.83 6.19
N PRO A 115 -7.04 -12.72 5.59
CA PRO A 115 -6.56 -11.48 4.98
C PRO A 115 -7.49 -10.94 3.90
N TYR A 116 -8.12 -11.83 3.12
CA TYR A 116 -9.09 -11.43 2.12
C TYR A 116 -10.28 -10.68 2.75
N THR A 117 -10.86 -11.23 3.82
CA THR A 117 -12.00 -10.65 4.54
C THR A 117 -11.64 -9.36 5.31
N LEU A 118 -10.44 -9.27 5.90
CA LEU A 118 -9.98 -8.05 6.58
C LEU A 118 -9.76 -6.89 5.60
N ILE A 119 -9.13 -7.18 4.45
CA ILE A 119 -8.62 -6.16 3.53
C ILE A 119 -9.67 -5.75 2.50
N HIS A 120 -10.43 -6.70 1.96
CA HIS A 120 -11.40 -6.41 0.88
C HIS A 120 -12.79 -6.06 1.39
N GLU A 121 -13.28 -6.74 2.43
CA GLU A 121 -14.63 -6.51 2.98
C GLU A 121 -14.63 -5.51 4.16
N GLY A 122 -13.45 -5.10 4.64
CA GLY A 122 -13.32 -4.13 5.75
C GLY A 122 -13.89 -4.61 7.08
N VAL A 123 -14.01 -5.93 7.27
CA VAL A 123 -14.60 -6.52 8.47
C VAL A 123 -13.58 -6.47 9.62
N PRO A 124 -13.93 -5.93 10.80
CA PRO A 124 -12.99 -5.91 11.93
C PRO A 124 -12.62 -7.33 12.39
N LEU A 125 -11.34 -7.55 12.72
CA LEU A 125 -10.83 -8.85 13.19
C LEU A 125 -11.65 -9.44 14.34
N LYS A 126 -12.07 -8.60 15.30
CA LYS A 126 -12.95 -9.04 16.41
C LYS A 126 -14.27 -9.64 15.93
N LYS A 127 -14.87 -9.09 14.87
CA LYS A 127 -16.11 -9.64 14.29
C LYS A 127 -15.85 -10.99 13.62
N ILE A 128 -14.71 -11.15 12.96
CA ILE A 128 -14.30 -12.42 12.36
C ILE A 128 -14.12 -13.51 13.43
N VAL A 129 -13.42 -13.20 14.52
CA VAL A 129 -13.25 -14.13 15.65
C VAL A 129 -14.61 -14.43 16.31
N GLN A 130 -15.52 -13.45 16.39
CA GLN A 130 -16.89 -13.69 16.89
C GLN A 130 -17.68 -14.66 16.01
N ILE A 131 -17.63 -14.52 14.68
CA ILE A 131 -18.30 -15.43 13.75
C ILE A 131 -17.78 -16.87 13.94
N ALA A 132 -16.46 -17.03 14.06
CA ALA A 132 -15.86 -18.32 14.32
C ALA A 132 -16.27 -18.89 15.69
N LYS A 133 -16.35 -18.04 16.72
CA LYS A 133 -16.80 -18.43 18.07
C LYS A 133 -18.26 -18.86 18.09
N ASP A 134 -19.13 -18.12 17.42
CA ASP A 134 -20.55 -18.44 17.32
C ASP A 134 -20.75 -19.79 16.61
N PHE A 135 -19.95 -20.04 15.57
CA PHE A 135 -19.95 -21.34 14.89
C PHE A 135 -19.45 -22.47 15.79
N TYR A 136 -18.34 -22.27 16.51
CA TYR A 136 -17.76 -23.21 17.47
C TYR A 136 -18.76 -23.58 18.58
N ASP A 137 -19.49 -22.60 19.12
CA ASP A 137 -20.48 -22.82 20.19
C ASP A 137 -21.71 -23.59 19.69
N ALA A 138 -22.10 -23.35 18.44
CA ALA A 138 -23.26 -23.99 17.84
C ALA A 138 -22.96 -25.44 17.37
N HIS A 139 -21.69 -25.81 17.17
CA HIS A 139 -21.31 -27.07 16.53
C HIS A 139 -20.22 -27.80 17.31
N GLU A 140 -20.64 -28.72 18.19
CA GLU A 140 -19.75 -29.57 18.99
C GLU A 140 -18.74 -30.34 18.13
N TRP A 141 -19.14 -30.80 16.93
CA TRP A 141 -18.28 -31.54 16.01
C TRP A 141 -17.12 -30.71 15.43
N ALA A 142 -17.21 -29.38 15.45
CA ALA A 142 -16.21 -28.48 14.90
C ALA A 142 -15.19 -28.01 15.96
N GLN A 143 -15.41 -28.32 17.24
CA GLN A 143 -14.59 -27.80 18.33
C GLN A 143 -13.15 -28.31 18.32
N ASP A 144 -12.90 -29.45 17.68
CA ASP A 144 -11.56 -30.02 17.51
C ASP A 144 -10.78 -29.39 16.32
N ASP A 145 -11.44 -28.58 15.47
CA ASP A 145 -10.84 -27.93 14.29
C ASP A 145 -11.21 -26.44 14.24
N ILE A 146 -10.45 -25.65 15.01
CA ILE A 146 -10.64 -24.20 15.08
C ILE A 146 -10.50 -23.53 13.70
N PRO A 147 -9.49 -23.85 12.86
CA PRO A 147 -9.44 -23.33 11.50
C PRO A 147 -10.73 -23.57 10.71
N GLN A 148 -11.33 -24.76 10.80
CA GLN A 148 -12.60 -25.06 10.15
C GLN A 148 -13.75 -24.18 10.65
N CYS A 149 -13.77 -23.82 11.94
CA CYS A 149 -14.77 -22.88 12.49
C CYS A 149 -14.66 -21.51 11.83
N PHE A 150 -13.43 -21.01 11.59
CA PHE A 150 -13.21 -19.75 10.90
C PHE A 150 -13.66 -19.82 9.43
N THR A 151 -13.20 -20.82 8.68
CA THR A 151 -13.55 -20.94 7.25
C THR A 151 -15.05 -21.12 7.05
N THR A 152 -15.68 -22.03 7.81
CA THR A 152 -17.10 -22.35 7.65
C THR A 152 -17.99 -21.23 8.16
N GLY A 153 -17.64 -20.61 9.30
CA GLY A 153 -18.37 -19.47 9.83
C GLY A 153 -18.38 -18.29 8.86
N LEU A 154 -17.21 -17.95 8.29
CA LEU A 154 -17.10 -16.85 7.32
C LEU A 154 -17.84 -17.15 6.01
N HIS A 155 -17.79 -18.38 5.51
CA HIS A 155 -18.53 -18.79 4.32
C HIS A 155 -20.05 -18.70 4.54
N ASN A 156 -20.54 -19.09 5.73
CA ASN A 156 -21.97 -18.99 6.07
C ASN A 156 -22.47 -17.53 6.11
N GLU A 157 -21.59 -16.60 6.45
CA GLU A 157 -21.86 -15.15 6.44
C GLU A 157 -21.61 -14.49 5.07
N GLY A 158 -21.16 -15.25 4.06
CA GLY A 158 -20.88 -14.74 2.71
C GLY A 158 -19.65 -13.83 2.63
N LEU A 159 -18.68 -14.02 3.51
CA LEU A 159 -17.48 -13.18 3.65
C LEU A 159 -16.22 -13.75 2.95
N ILE A 160 -16.27 -15.01 2.52
CA ILE A 160 -15.29 -15.73 1.69
C ILE A 160 -15.99 -16.76 0.81
#